data_AF-A0A0L0FTY9-F1
#
_entry.id   AF-A0A0L0FTY9-F1
#
_cell.length_a   1.000
_cell.length_b   1.000
_cell.length_c   1.000
_cell.angle_alpha   90.00
_cell.angle_beta   90.00
_cell.angle_gamma   90.00
#
_symmetry.space_group_name_H-M   'P 1'
#
loop_
_entity.id
_entity.type
_entity.pdbx_description
1 polymer ?
#
loop_
_entity_poly.entity_id
_entity_poly.type
_entity_poly.pdbx_seq_one_letter_code
_entity_poly.pdbx_strand_id
1 'polypeptide(L)'
;MTTGINVVNTDDSKSVSSKSTECQLLDSDYDSKGSQVHTDNNNHDETIKYTGLLGTVMNLTVSIIGGAIYALPYSAAQVGWSIAIGLMVFGAVLTWFGIHLLGSIANIIGNRQTTFGLALEMSYPCLTIIVDLVVVFLGWCVAVVYLTVASTVMPNVMADFMDVETQSPSTPIFVEAWFWLAIFWVGLALPLSMTRTLFFVAPAALAAVICVGYTAFISFGYLVGIFDPCAGVSASCQGEVDVAV
;
A
#
# COMPACT_ATOMS: atom_id res chain seq x y z
N MET A 1 24.53 63.94 13.00
CA MET A 1 23.20 63.43 13.36
C MET A 1 23.27 61.92 13.17
N THR A 2 23.77 61.10 14.09
CA THR A 2 23.54 61.04 15.55
C THR A 2 22.03 61.06 15.78
N THR A 3 21.34 59.95 16.05
CA THR A 3 21.27 59.13 17.28
C THR A 3 20.57 57.80 16.87
N GLY A 4 20.79 56.59 17.39
CA GLY A 4 21.17 56.16 18.73
C GLY A 4 19.94 55.72 19.54
N ILE A 5 19.92 54.43 19.94
CA ILE A 5 19.61 53.93 21.30
C ILE A 5 18.36 53.02 21.53
N ASN A 6 18.68 51.81 22.03
CA ASN A 6 18.07 50.90 23.02
C ASN A 6 16.91 49.93 22.75
N VAL A 7 17.32 48.65 22.70
CA VAL A 7 16.96 47.53 23.61
C VAL A 7 16.04 47.87 24.78
N VAL A 8 14.90 47.18 24.84
CA VAL A 8 14.25 46.77 26.09
C VAL A 8 14.01 45.27 26.01
N ASN A 9 14.77 44.55 26.83
CA ASN A 9 14.48 43.18 27.21
C ASN A 9 13.75 43.25 28.56
N THR A 10 12.61 42.58 28.67
CA THR A 10 11.97 42.26 29.94
C THR A 10 11.31 40.90 29.79
N ASP A 11 12.04 39.87 30.23
CA ASP A 11 11.49 38.61 30.68
C ASP A 11 10.67 38.78 31.97
N ASP A 12 9.90 37.73 32.26
CA ASP A 12 9.10 37.42 33.45
C ASP A 12 7.62 37.84 33.45
N SER A 13 6.65 37.00 33.85
CA SER A 13 6.53 35.56 34.11
C SER A 13 5.15 35.39 34.78
N LYS A 14 4.35 34.40 34.35
CA LYS A 14 3.21 33.78 35.08
C LYS A 14 1.96 34.66 35.29
N SER A 15 0.73 34.23 35.07
CA SER A 15 0.15 32.89 34.92
C SER A 15 -1.34 33.02 34.53
N VAL A 16 -1.69 32.59 33.32
CA VAL A 16 -2.96 31.86 33.10
C VAL A 16 -2.55 30.59 32.38
N SER A 17 -2.23 29.62 33.22
CA SER A 17 -1.92 28.26 32.87
C SER A 17 -3.21 27.51 32.51
N SER A 18 -3.05 26.56 31.59
CA SER A 18 -3.76 25.28 31.57
C SER A 18 -5.02 25.16 30.69
N LYS A 19 -4.82 25.14 29.36
CA LYS A 19 -5.46 24.16 28.47
C LYS A 19 -4.93 24.08 27.02
N SER A 20 -3.73 24.59 26.73
CA SER A 20 -3.20 24.71 25.36
C SER A 20 -1.87 23.97 25.11
N THR A 21 -1.46 23.06 26.01
CA THR A 21 -0.09 22.50 26.01
C THR A 21 -0.07 20.96 26.05
N GLU A 22 -1.01 20.30 25.36
CA GLU A 22 -0.98 18.83 25.18
C GLU A 22 -1.24 18.36 23.73
N CYS A 23 -1.24 19.26 22.74
CA CYS A 23 -1.35 18.88 21.31
C CYS A 23 -0.17 19.37 20.45
N GLN A 24 1.01 19.56 21.03
CA GLN A 24 2.25 19.89 20.29
C GLN A 24 3.39 18.88 20.52
N LEU A 25 3.08 17.63 20.90
CA LEU A 25 4.09 16.58 21.11
C LEU A 25 3.98 15.38 20.16
N LEU A 26 3.39 15.56 18.97
CA LEU A 26 3.50 14.58 17.87
C LEU A 26 3.97 15.23 16.55
N ASP A 27 4.76 16.30 16.64
CA ASP A 27 5.21 17.06 15.45
C ASP A 27 6.74 17.09 15.30
N SER A 28 7.38 15.94 15.49
CA SER A 28 8.83 15.80 15.24
C SER A 28 9.20 14.35 14.94
N ASP A 29 8.68 13.76 13.85
CA ASP A 29 9.34 12.63 13.16
C ASP A 29 8.62 12.11 11.90
N TYR A 30 7.71 12.89 11.29
CA TYR A 30 7.43 12.72 9.86
C TYR A 30 8.43 13.56 9.05
N ASP A 31 9.71 13.44 9.43
CA ASP A 31 10.85 14.02 8.75
C ASP A 31 11.03 13.28 7.42
N SER A 32 10.53 13.92 6.36
CA SER A 32 11.30 14.23 5.16
C SER A 32 12.44 13.26 4.79
N LYS A 33 12.12 11.98 4.56
CA LYS A 33 12.96 11.06 3.77
C LYS A 33 12.24 10.52 2.53
N GLY A 34 11.33 11.31 1.98
CA GLY A 34 10.98 11.27 0.55
C GLY A 34 11.76 12.35 -0.17
N SER A 35 12.73 11.95 -0.99
CA SER A 35 13.59 12.82 -1.83
C SER A 35 14.74 13.56 -1.10
N GLN A 36 15.60 12.83 -0.39
CA GLN A 36 17.00 13.26 -0.26
C GLN A 36 17.75 12.88 -1.54
N VAL A 37 17.88 13.85 -2.45
CA VAL A 37 18.97 13.88 -3.42
C VAL A 37 20.23 14.13 -2.61
N HIS A 38 20.86 13.07 -2.13
CA HIS A 38 22.24 13.15 -1.67
C HIS A 38 23.12 13.08 -2.93
N THR A 39 23.58 14.25 -3.36
CA THR A 39 24.69 14.35 -4.32
C THR A 39 25.95 13.91 -3.58
N ASP A 40 26.18 12.60 -3.55
CA ASP A 40 27.49 12.06 -3.15
C ASP A 40 28.24 11.65 -4.42
N ASN A 41 29.20 12.50 -4.78
CA ASN A 41 30.17 12.21 -5.82
C ASN A 41 31.10 11.13 -5.26
N ASN A 42 30.99 9.89 -5.75
CA ASN A 42 32.11 9.01 -6.11
C ASN A 42 31.63 7.58 -6.40
N ASN A 43 31.84 7.16 -7.64
CA ASN A 43 32.15 5.78 -8.06
C ASN A 43 31.15 4.66 -7.68
N HIS A 44 30.02 4.60 -8.40
CA HIS A 44 29.53 3.34 -8.99
C HIS A 44 28.60 3.65 -10.18
N ASP A 45 29.12 3.38 -11.37
CA ASP A 45 28.44 3.46 -12.66
C ASP A 45 27.41 2.32 -12.79
N GLU A 46 26.31 2.58 -13.48
CA GLU A 46 25.14 1.72 -13.81
C GLU A 46 23.82 1.81 -12.98
N THR A 47 23.73 2.52 -11.85
CA THR A 47 22.41 2.78 -11.20
C THR A 47 21.77 4.06 -11.75
N ILE A 48 21.54 4.08 -13.06
CA ILE A 48 21.10 5.24 -13.84
C ILE A 48 19.59 5.55 -13.60
N LYS A 49 19.30 6.76 -13.10
CA LYS A 49 18.08 7.59 -13.36
C LYS A 49 16.68 7.02 -13.05
N TYR A 50 16.46 6.32 -11.95
CA TYR A 50 15.07 6.08 -11.48
C TYR A 50 14.57 7.10 -10.44
N THR A 51 15.40 8.02 -9.95
CA THR A 51 14.96 9.16 -9.10
C THR A 51 14.39 10.32 -9.93
N GLY A 52 13.66 9.99 -11.00
CA GLY A 52 12.92 10.92 -11.85
C GLY A 52 11.46 10.50 -11.95
N LEU A 53 10.64 11.24 -12.71
CA LEU A 53 9.21 10.98 -12.89
C LEU A 53 8.91 9.49 -13.21
N LEU A 54 9.80 8.82 -13.93
CA LEU A 54 9.64 7.41 -14.28
C LEU A 54 9.63 6.48 -13.06
N GLY A 55 10.57 6.63 -12.11
CA GLY A 55 10.61 5.76 -10.94
C GLY A 55 9.46 6.05 -9.97
N THR A 56 9.03 7.31 -9.85
CA THR A 56 7.83 7.66 -9.07
C THR A 56 6.57 7.04 -9.67
N VAL A 57 6.44 7.03 -11.01
CA VAL A 57 5.31 6.40 -11.70
C VAL A 57 5.34 4.88 -11.51
N MET A 58 6.50 4.23 -11.62
CA MET A 58 6.62 2.79 -11.42
C MET A 58 6.26 2.38 -9.98
N ASN A 59 6.75 3.12 -8.98
CA ASN A 59 6.42 2.85 -7.59
C ASN A 59 4.92 3.01 -7.31
N LEU A 60 4.32 4.08 -7.83
CA LEU A 60 2.88 4.32 -7.70
C LEU A 60 2.06 3.25 -8.44
N THR A 61 2.54 2.79 -9.60
CA THR A 61 1.87 1.73 -10.38
C THR A 61 1.85 0.41 -9.63
N VAL A 62 2.94 0.02 -8.97
CA VAL A 62 2.98 -1.25 -8.20
C VAL A 62 1.96 -1.24 -7.06
N SER A 63 1.75 -0.08 -6.43
CA SER A 63 0.76 0.08 -5.36
C SER A 63 -0.68 0.01 -5.88
N ILE A 64 -0.97 0.51 -7.09
CA ILE A 64 -2.30 0.47 -7.70
C ILE A 64 -2.63 -0.93 -8.24
N ILE A 65 -1.70 -1.55 -8.98
CA ILE A 65 -1.93 -2.86 -9.60
C ILE A 65 -2.08 -3.95 -8.53
N GLY A 66 -1.31 -3.85 -7.44
CA GLY A 66 -1.15 -4.84 -6.36
C GLY A 66 -2.35 -5.76 -6.12
N GLY A 67 -3.21 -5.43 -5.15
CA GLY A 67 -4.38 -6.26 -4.82
C GLY A 67 -5.46 -6.25 -5.91
N ALA A 68 -5.50 -5.22 -6.77
CA ALA A 68 -6.55 -5.03 -7.75
C ALA A 68 -6.58 -6.14 -8.81
N ILE A 69 -5.40 -6.59 -9.27
CA ILE A 69 -5.31 -7.56 -10.38
C ILE A 69 -5.94 -8.92 -10.05
N TYR A 70 -5.94 -9.33 -8.78
CA TYR A 70 -6.52 -10.60 -8.35
C TYR A 70 -8.05 -10.62 -8.41
N ALA A 71 -8.69 -9.46 -8.22
CA ALA A 71 -10.15 -9.35 -8.25
C ALA A 71 -10.73 -9.17 -9.67
N LEU A 72 -9.90 -8.76 -10.64
CA LEU A 72 -10.33 -8.53 -12.03
C LEU A 72 -10.95 -9.77 -12.71
N PRO A 73 -10.33 -10.97 -12.71
CA PRO A 73 -10.92 -12.12 -13.40
C PRO A 73 -12.25 -12.55 -12.76
N TYR A 74 -12.32 -12.56 -11.42
CA TYR A 74 -13.52 -12.95 -10.70
C TYR A 74 -14.69 -11.97 -10.91
N SER A 75 -14.42 -10.67 -10.90
CA SER A 75 -15.44 -9.65 -11.18
C SER A 75 -15.93 -9.73 -12.63
N ALA A 76 -15.03 -9.87 -13.61
CA ALA A 76 -15.39 -10.01 -15.02
C ALA A 76 -16.26 -11.25 -15.29
N ALA A 77 -16.02 -12.35 -14.58
CA ALA A 77 -16.83 -13.56 -14.66
C ALA A 77 -18.26 -13.37 -14.12
N GLN A 78 -18.46 -12.52 -13.11
CA GLN A 78 -19.78 -12.29 -12.49
C GLN A 78 -20.64 -11.26 -13.23
N VAL A 79 -20.08 -10.09 -13.57
CA VAL A 79 -20.84 -9.00 -14.20
C VAL A 79 -20.80 -9.01 -15.73
N GLY A 80 -19.94 -9.85 -16.32
CA GLY A 80 -19.69 -9.89 -17.75
C GLY A 80 -18.76 -8.78 -18.24
N TRP A 81 -18.15 -9.01 -19.41
CA TRP A 81 -17.09 -8.14 -19.94
C TRP A 81 -17.53 -6.71 -20.25
N SER A 82 -18.75 -6.50 -20.76
CA SER A 82 -19.23 -5.16 -21.12
C SER A 82 -19.36 -4.24 -19.91
N ILE A 83 -19.95 -4.74 -18.82
CA ILE A 83 -20.11 -3.99 -17.57
C ILE A 83 -18.75 -3.82 -16.88
N ALA A 84 -17.91 -4.86 -16.87
CA ALA A 84 -16.57 -4.79 -16.28
C ALA A 84 -15.71 -3.69 -16.92
N ILE A 85 -15.68 -3.61 -18.26
CA ILE A 85 -14.93 -2.57 -18.98
C ILE A 85 -15.53 -1.17 -18.70
N GLY A 86 -16.86 -1.05 -18.69
CA GLY A 86 -17.53 0.21 -18.37
C GLY A 86 -17.17 0.74 -16.98
N LEU A 87 -17.20 -0.13 -15.96
CA LEU A 87 -16.80 0.21 -14.58
C LEU A 87 -15.31 0.54 -14.47
N MET A 88 -14.46 -0.15 -15.23
CA MET A 88 -13.02 0.13 -15.25
C MET A 88 -12.70 1.51 -15.83
N VAL A 89 -13.36 1.90 -16.94
CA VAL A 89 -13.22 3.24 -17.53
C VAL A 89 -13.76 4.30 -16.57
N PHE A 90 -14.92 4.05 -15.94
CA PHE A 90 -15.49 4.96 -14.96
C PHE A 90 -14.56 5.17 -13.76
N GLY A 91 -14.00 4.09 -13.22
CA GLY A 91 -12.99 4.14 -12.16
C GLY A 91 -11.76 4.95 -12.56
N ALA A 92 -11.24 4.73 -13.78
CA ALA A 92 -10.10 5.49 -14.30
C ALA A 92 -10.38 7.00 -14.39
N VAL A 93 -11.57 7.40 -14.84
CA VAL A 93 -11.98 8.82 -14.88
C VAL A 93 -12.08 9.41 -13.48
N LEU A 94 -12.66 8.68 -12.52
CA LEU A 94 -12.74 9.12 -11.12
C LEU A 94 -11.34 9.26 -10.49
N THR A 95 -10.44 8.30 -10.73
CA THR A 95 -9.06 8.36 -10.24
C THR A 95 -8.32 9.55 -10.85
N TRP A 96 -8.44 9.75 -12.17
CA TRP A 96 -7.84 10.90 -12.85
C TRP A 96 -8.34 12.23 -12.25
N PHE A 97 -9.65 12.35 -12.05
CA PHE A 97 -10.26 13.52 -11.44
C PHE A 97 -9.77 13.74 -10.01
N GLY A 98 -9.68 12.69 -9.19
CA GLY A 98 -9.16 12.76 -7.83
C GLY A 98 -7.71 13.24 -7.77
N ILE A 99 -6.83 12.68 -8.61
CA ILE A 99 -5.43 13.10 -8.71
C ILE A 99 -5.32 14.56 -9.18
N HIS A 100 -6.16 14.98 -10.13
CA HIS A 100 -6.18 16.36 -10.62
C HIS A 100 -6.57 17.36 -9.53
N LEU A 101 -7.58 17.03 -8.71
CA LEU A 101 -7.97 17.85 -7.55
C LEU A 101 -6.83 17.94 -6.54
N LEU A 102 -6.21 16.81 -6.20
CA LEU A 102 -5.12 16.77 -5.23
C LEU A 102 -3.90 17.56 -5.69
N GLY A 103 -3.54 17.45 -6.98
CA GLY A 103 -2.48 18.25 -7.59
C GLY A 103 -2.78 19.76 -7.61
N SER A 104 -4.04 20.13 -7.84
CA SER A 104 -4.46 21.53 -7.79
C SER A 104 -4.34 22.12 -6.39
N ILE A 105 -4.74 21.37 -5.35
CA ILE A 105 -4.61 21.76 -3.95
C ILE A 105 -3.13 21.90 -3.55
N ALA A 106 -2.30 20.95 -3.96
CA ALA A 106 -0.86 20.98 -3.69
C ALA A 106 -0.17 22.23 -4.28
N ASN A 107 -0.63 22.71 -5.44
CA ASN A 107 -0.11 23.93 -6.05
C ASN A 107 -0.53 25.21 -5.29
N ILE A 108 -1.67 25.19 -4.59
CA ILE A 108 -2.21 26.37 -3.87
C ILE A 108 -1.54 26.58 -2.50
N ILE A 109 -1.23 25.50 -1.78
CA ILE A 109 -0.83 25.57 -0.35
C ILE A 109 0.68 25.82 -0.17
N GLY A 110 1.48 25.69 -1.22
CA GLY A 110 2.92 25.98 -1.20
C GLY A 110 3.75 24.71 -1.30
N ASN A 111 4.59 24.67 -2.33
CA ASN A 111 5.28 23.48 -2.79
C ASN A 111 6.26 22.87 -1.75
N ARG A 112 6.32 21.54 -1.76
CA ARG A 112 7.36 20.61 -1.29
C ARG A 112 7.31 20.07 0.15
N GLN A 113 6.57 20.63 1.10
CA GLN A 113 6.48 20.07 2.47
C GLN A 113 5.12 20.22 3.17
N THR A 114 4.02 20.18 2.43
CA THR A 114 2.68 20.24 3.02
C THR A 114 2.04 18.85 3.00
N THR A 115 1.89 18.24 4.16
CA THR A 115 1.14 16.99 4.33
C THR A 115 -0.35 17.25 4.14
N PHE A 116 -1.08 16.24 3.64
CA PHE A 116 -2.53 16.35 3.43
C PHE A 116 -3.30 16.77 4.69
N GLY A 117 -2.89 16.33 5.88
CA GLY A 117 -3.46 16.79 7.15
C GLY A 117 -3.30 18.29 7.39
N LEU A 118 -2.12 18.83 7.12
CA LEU A 118 -1.84 20.27 7.24
C LEU A 118 -2.64 21.09 6.21
N ALA A 119 -2.82 20.56 5.01
CA ALA A 119 -3.65 21.17 3.97
C ALA A 119 -5.14 21.24 4.36
N LEU A 120 -5.64 20.21 5.04
CA LEU A 120 -7.01 20.15 5.54
C LEU A 120 -7.24 21.09 6.72
N GLU A 121 -6.27 21.21 7.63
CA GLU A 121 -6.34 22.11 8.78
C GLU A 121 -6.48 23.58 8.34
N MET A 122 -5.78 23.97 7.27
CA MET A 122 -5.88 25.31 6.68
C MET A 122 -7.22 25.59 5.98
N SER A 123 -7.90 24.56 5.48
CA SER A 123 -9.12 24.71 4.69
C SER A 123 -10.38 24.56 5.56
N TYR A 124 -10.50 23.43 6.27
CA TYR A 124 -11.67 23.06 7.07
C TYR A 124 -11.23 22.23 8.30
N PRO A 125 -10.94 22.85 9.45
CA PRO A 125 -10.38 22.16 10.62
C PRO A 125 -11.31 21.10 11.23
N CYS A 126 -12.64 21.23 11.07
CA CYS A 126 -13.58 20.20 11.52
C CYS A 126 -13.57 18.94 10.64
N LEU A 127 -13.18 19.04 9.36
CA LEU A 127 -13.20 17.90 8.44
C LEU A 127 -11.93 17.05 8.56
N THR A 128 -10.83 17.63 9.05
CA THR A 128 -9.54 16.94 9.24
C THR A 128 -9.70 15.65 10.05
N ILE A 129 -10.46 15.69 11.15
CA ILE A 129 -10.69 14.51 12.01
C ILE A 129 -11.39 13.38 11.23
N ILE A 130 -12.42 13.70 10.45
CA ILE A 130 -13.16 12.69 9.67
C ILE A 130 -12.24 12.05 8.64
N VAL A 131 -11.43 12.87 7.97
CA VAL A 131 -10.52 12.40 6.94
C VAL A 131 -9.40 11.54 7.52
N ASP A 132 -8.83 11.92 8.66
CA ASP A 132 -7.82 11.12 9.36
C ASP A 132 -8.40 9.77 9.81
N LEU A 133 -9.63 9.74 10.32
CA LEU A 133 -10.31 8.48 10.67
C LEU A 133 -10.53 7.58 9.45
N VAL A 134 -10.92 8.15 8.31
CA VAL A 134 -11.08 7.41 7.06
C VAL A 134 -9.74 6.83 6.60
N VAL A 135 -8.65 7.60 6.66
CA VAL A 135 -7.31 7.12 6.28
C VAL A 135 -6.86 5.98 7.19
N VAL A 136 -7.06 6.10 8.51
CA VAL A 136 -6.73 5.05 9.47
C VAL A 136 -7.54 3.78 9.20
N PHE A 137 -8.85 3.91 8.95
CA PHE A 137 -9.71 2.78 8.64
C PHE A 137 -9.29 2.07 7.34
N LEU A 138 -8.98 2.83 6.29
CA LEU A 138 -8.50 2.28 5.02
C LEU A 138 -7.16 1.55 5.20
N GLY A 139 -6.23 2.12 5.98
CA GLY A 139 -4.97 1.47 6.31
C GLY A 139 -5.18 0.15 7.06
N TRP A 140 -6.07 0.13 8.05
CA TRP A 140 -6.44 -1.07 8.79
C TRP A 140 -7.05 -2.13 7.88
N CYS A 141 -8.00 -1.75 7.01
CA CYS A 141 -8.62 -2.68 6.05
C CYS A 141 -7.59 -3.33 5.14
N VAL A 142 -6.71 -2.53 4.55
CA VAL A 142 -5.67 -3.03 3.65
C VAL A 142 -4.72 -3.99 4.39
N ALA A 143 -4.34 -3.68 5.63
CA ALA A 143 -3.53 -4.58 6.45
C ALA A 143 -4.23 -5.92 6.73
N VAL A 144 -5.51 -5.89 7.11
CA VAL A 144 -6.29 -7.12 7.37
C VAL A 144 -6.41 -7.97 6.12
N VAL A 145 -6.76 -7.38 4.97
CA VAL A 145 -6.92 -8.12 3.71
C VAL A 145 -5.63 -8.82 3.31
N TYR A 146 -4.47 -8.15 3.39
CA TYR A 146 -3.19 -8.78 3.06
C TYR A 146 -2.84 -9.93 4.01
N LEU A 147 -3.13 -9.80 5.31
CA LEU A 147 -2.91 -10.87 6.28
C LEU A 147 -3.84 -12.07 6.04
N THR A 148 -5.11 -11.82 5.74
CA THR A 148 -6.07 -12.87 5.41
C THR A 148 -5.63 -13.63 4.16
N VAL A 149 -5.27 -12.92 3.07
CA VAL A 149 -4.77 -13.56 1.85
C VAL A 149 -3.53 -14.40 2.14
N ALA A 150 -2.53 -13.86 2.85
CA ALA A 150 -1.34 -14.62 3.22
C ALA A 150 -1.66 -15.90 4.02
N SER A 151 -2.63 -15.82 4.93
CA SER A 151 -3.04 -16.95 5.77
C SER A 151 -3.74 -18.07 5.00
N THR A 152 -4.38 -17.76 3.87
CA THR A 152 -5.04 -18.77 3.01
C THR A 152 -4.08 -19.42 2.02
N VAL A 153 -3.03 -18.71 1.60
CA VAL A 153 -2.04 -19.24 0.66
C VAL A 153 -1.07 -20.23 1.33
N MET A 154 -0.68 -19.98 2.58
CA MET A 154 0.29 -20.85 3.27
C MET A 154 -0.17 -22.30 3.47
N PRO A 155 -1.41 -22.58 3.93
CA PRO A 155 -1.91 -23.95 4.03
C PRO A 155 -1.83 -24.73 2.72
N ASN A 156 -2.18 -24.09 1.60
CA ASN A 156 -2.14 -24.72 0.28
C ASN A 156 -0.71 -25.10 -0.11
N VAL A 157 0.25 -24.22 0.15
CA VAL A 157 1.67 -24.49 -0.09
C VAL A 157 2.18 -25.62 0.80
N MET A 158 1.79 -25.65 2.08
CA MET A 158 2.17 -26.73 2.99
C MET A 158 1.55 -28.07 2.63
N ALA A 159 0.29 -28.08 2.17
CA ALA A 159 -0.38 -29.29 1.69
C ALA A 159 0.36 -29.89 0.49
N ASP A 160 0.79 -29.05 -0.45
CA ASP A 160 1.57 -29.46 -1.64
C ASP A 160 2.96 -30.02 -1.26
N PHE A 161 3.62 -29.44 -0.24
CA PHE A 161 4.90 -29.96 0.25
C PHE A 161 4.80 -31.29 1.00
N MET A 162 3.67 -31.56 1.66
CA MET A 162 3.50 -32.75 2.49
C MET A 162 2.78 -33.91 1.76
N ASP A 163 2.26 -33.68 0.55
CA ASP A 163 1.45 -34.65 -0.22
C ASP A 163 0.29 -35.23 0.60
N VAL A 164 -0.26 -34.41 1.51
CA VAL A 164 -1.38 -34.76 2.38
C VAL A 164 -2.65 -34.15 1.81
N GLU A 165 -3.61 -34.99 1.43
CA GLU A 165 -4.94 -34.51 1.04
C GLU A 165 -5.60 -33.74 2.19
N THR A 166 -6.03 -32.52 1.87
CA THR A 166 -6.66 -31.55 2.78
C THR A 166 -7.97 -32.03 3.42
N GLN A 167 -8.50 -33.19 2.99
CA GLN A 167 -9.79 -33.74 3.42
C GLN A 167 -9.70 -34.91 4.42
N SER A 168 -8.52 -35.18 4.99
CA SER A 168 -8.39 -36.25 5.99
C SER A 168 -8.96 -35.80 7.34
N PRO A 169 -9.79 -36.61 8.04
CA PRO A 169 -10.49 -36.20 9.28
C PRO A 169 -9.56 -35.92 10.48
N SER A 170 -8.27 -36.21 10.33
CA SER A 170 -7.20 -35.78 11.23
C SER A 170 -6.30 -34.78 10.49
N THR A 171 -6.83 -33.61 10.16
CA THR A 171 -6.04 -32.56 9.52
C THR A 171 -4.98 -32.06 10.53
N PRO A 172 -3.69 -32.06 10.15
CA PRO A 172 -2.66 -31.48 11.00
C PRO A 172 -2.92 -29.97 11.14
N ILE A 173 -2.68 -29.42 12.33
CA ILE A 173 -2.85 -27.99 12.66
C ILE A 173 -2.17 -27.02 11.69
N PHE A 174 -1.20 -27.51 10.90
CA PHE A 174 -0.46 -26.74 9.89
C PHE A 174 -1.22 -26.53 8.57
N VAL A 175 -2.32 -27.26 8.33
CA VAL A 175 -3.18 -27.13 7.13
C VAL A 175 -4.35 -26.16 7.38
N GLU A 176 -4.39 -25.56 8.57
CA GLU A 176 -5.50 -24.76 9.01
C GLU A 176 -5.18 -23.25 8.94
N ALA A 177 -6.04 -22.47 8.27
CA ALA A 177 -5.76 -21.07 7.97
C ALA A 177 -5.64 -20.17 9.22
N TRP A 178 -6.40 -20.45 10.29
CA TRP A 178 -6.37 -19.64 11.51
C TRP A 178 -5.02 -19.72 12.23
N PHE A 179 -4.31 -20.85 12.12
CA PHE A 179 -2.99 -21.04 12.70
C PHE A 179 -1.97 -20.11 12.03
N TRP A 180 -1.96 -20.08 10.69
CA TRP A 180 -1.12 -19.17 9.91
C TRP A 180 -1.49 -17.71 10.09
N LEU A 181 -2.79 -17.41 10.21
CA LEU A 181 -3.26 -16.06 10.51
C LEU A 181 -2.71 -15.56 11.86
N ALA A 182 -2.76 -16.38 12.91
CA ALA A 182 -2.20 -16.04 14.21
C ALA A 182 -0.68 -15.83 14.16
N ILE A 183 0.04 -16.68 13.42
CA ILE A 183 1.49 -16.54 13.21
C ILE A 183 1.83 -15.26 12.48
N PHE A 184 1.13 -14.91 11.39
CA PHE A 184 1.40 -13.67 10.67
C PHE A 184 1.02 -12.44 11.47
N TRP A 185 -0.08 -12.50 12.23
CA TRP A 185 -0.47 -11.38 13.08
C TRP A 185 0.58 -11.12 14.17
N VAL A 186 1.04 -12.16 14.88
CA VAL A 186 2.05 -12.01 15.94
C VAL A 186 3.46 -11.81 15.40
N GLY A 187 3.83 -12.52 14.34
CA GLY A 187 5.18 -12.57 13.80
C GLY A 187 5.49 -11.51 12.75
N LEU A 188 4.47 -10.97 12.06
CA LEU A 188 4.66 -9.92 11.06
C LEU A 188 4.08 -8.58 11.53
N ALA A 189 2.80 -8.53 11.94
CA ALA A 189 2.15 -7.24 12.23
C ALA A 189 2.73 -6.53 13.47
N LEU A 190 3.01 -7.27 14.55
CA LEU A 190 3.62 -6.73 15.78
C LEU A 190 5.03 -6.15 15.56
N PRO A 191 6.00 -6.87 14.97
CA PRO A 191 7.33 -6.31 14.75
C PRO A 191 7.33 -5.19 13.69
N LEU A 192 6.47 -5.25 12.67
CA LEU A 192 6.34 -4.16 11.68
C LEU A 192 5.96 -2.84 12.36
N SER A 193 5.12 -2.91 13.40
CA SER A 193 4.71 -1.73 14.17
C SER A 193 5.86 -1.13 15.00
N MET A 194 6.90 -1.89 15.31
CA MET A 194 8.06 -1.42 16.08
C MET A 194 9.24 -0.99 15.20
N THR A 195 9.29 -1.41 13.93
CA THR A 195 10.35 -1.00 13.01
C THR A 195 10.08 0.39 12.44
N ARG A 196 10.82 1.38 12.94
CA ARG A 196 10.75 2.79 12.47
C ARG A 196 11.48 3.04 11.14
N THR A 197 12.12 2.03 10.58
CA THR A 197 13.04 2.18 9.44
C THR A 197 12.48 1.54 8.16
N LEU A 198 11.95 2.39 7.27
CA LEU A 198 11.40 2.10 5.94
C LEU A 198 12.48 1.75 4.88
N PHE A 199 13.53 1.00 5.21
CA PHE A 199 14.58 0.67 4.23
C PHE A 199 14.17 -0.45 3.25
N PHE A 200 13.14 -1.25 3.58
CA PHE A 200 12.74 -2.42 2.78
C PHE A 200 11.74 -2.13 1.65
N VAL A 201 11.22 -0.90 1.54
CA VAL A 201 10.14 -0.60 0.56
C VAL A 201 10.60 -0.72 -0.90
N ALA A 202 11.84 -0.30 -1.20
CA ALA A 202 12.39 -0.34 -2.55
C ALA A 202 12.67 -1.78 -3.03
N PRO A 203 13.38 -2.65 -2.28
CA PRO A 203 13.56 -4.04 -2.69
C PRO A 203 12.24 -4.82 -2.72
N ALA A 204 11.28 -4.50 -1.84
CA ALA A 204 9.94 -5.10 -1.90
C ALA A 204 9.19 -4.72 -3.19
N ALA A 205 9.28 -3.45 -3.62
CA ALA A 205 8.67 -3.01 -4.88
C ALA A 205 9.29 -3.71 -6.10
N LEU A 206 10.62 -3.89 -6.13
CA LEU A 206 11.29 -4.66 -7.19
C LEU A 206 10.80 -6.12 -7.23
N ALA A 207 10.77 -6.78 -6.08
CA ALA A 207 10.29 -8.16 -5.96
C ALA A 207 8.83 -8.29 -6.41
N ALA A 208 7.97 -7.32 -6.07
CA ALA A 208 6.58 -7.28 -6.50
C ALA A 208 6.45 -7.19 -8.03
N VAL A 209 7.25 -6.33 -8.69
CA VAL A 209 7.26 -6.22 -10.16
C VAL A 209 7.66 -7.55 -10.81
N ILE A 210 8.69 -8.22 -10.28
CA ILE A 210 9.12 -9.54 -10.77
C ILE A 210 8.01 -10.57 -10.60
N CYS A 211 7.34 -10.59 -9.44
CA CYS A 211 6.24 -11.50 -9.15
C CYS A 211 5.06 -11.29 -10.10
N VAL A 212 4.63 -10.04 -10.31
CA VAL A 212 3.54 -9.71 -11.27
C VAL A 212 3.94 -10.06 -12.70
N GLY A 213 5.19 -9.82 -13.09
CA GLY A 213 5.70 -10.24 -14.40
C GLY A 213 5.67 -11.76 -14.58
N TYR A 214 6.04 -12.52 -13.54
CA TYR A 214 5.99 -13.98 -13.55
C TYR A 214 4.56 -14.52 -13.64
N THR A 215 3.62 -13.99 -12.84
CA THR A 215 2.22 -14.42 -12.91
C THR A 215 1.61 -14.10 -14.28
N ALA A 216 1.90 -12.94 -14.86
CA ALA A 216 1.46 -12.59 -16.21
C ALA A 216 2.04 -13.53 -17.28
N PHE A 217 3.32 -13.91 -17.17
CA PHE A 217 3.95 -14.87 -18.07
C PHE A 217 3.27 -16.24 -18.00
N ILE A 218 2.99 -16.74 -16.79
CA ILE A 218 2.28 -18.01 -16.58
C ILE A 218 0.86 -17.94 -17.17
N SER A 219 0.11 -16.86 -16.90
CA SER A 219 -1.22 -16.67 -17.50
C SER A 219 -1.20 -16.65 -19.03
N PHE A 220 -0.19 -16.01 -19.64
CA PHE A 220 0.00 -16.03 -21.08
C PHE A 220 0.35 -17.45 -21.59
N GLY A 221 1.19 -18.19 -20.87
CA GLY A 221 1.52 -19.58 -21.18
C GLY A 221 0.30 -20.51 -21.17
N TYR A 222 -0.61 -20.33 -20.21
CA TYR A 222 -1.91 -21.02 -20.19
C TYR A 222 -2.78 -20.64 -21.39
N LEU A 223 -2.79 -19.35 -21.79
CA LEU A 223 -3.59 -18.88 -22.92
C LEU A 223 -3.10 -19.42 -24.28
N VAL A 224 -1.79 -19.65 -24.42
CA VAL A 224 -1.19 -20.24 -25.65
C VAL A 224 -1.28 -21.77 -25.66
N GLY A 225 -1.74 -22.41 -24.57
CA GLY A 225 -1.89 -23.87 -24.48
C GLY A 225 -0.58 -24.63 -24.33
N ILE A 226 0.51 -23.96 -23.92
CA ILE A 226 1.80 -24.62 -23.63
C ILE A 226 1.70 -25.44 -22.34
N PHE A 227 0.95 -24.92 -21.37
CA PHE A 227 0.65 -25.58 -20.10
C PHE A 227 -0.84 -25.88 -20.05
N ASP A 228 -1.33 -26.80 -20.87
CA ASP A 228 -2.74 -27.16 -20.84
C ASP A 228 -2.97 -28.28 -19.80
N PRO A 229 -3.53 -27.99 -18.60
CA PRO A 229 -3.78 -29.00 -17.59
C PRO A 229 -4.92 -29.94 -18.01
N CYS A 230 -5.65 -29.59 -19.06
CA CYS A 230 -6.81 -30.31 -19.57
C CYS A 230 -6.49 -31.19 -20.79
N ALA A 231 -5.23 -31.28 -21.20
CA ALA A 231 -4.79 -32.12 -22.31
C ALA A 231 -5.09 -33.61 -22.03
N GLY A 232 -6.26 -34.07 -22.47
CA GLY A 232 -6.71 -35.47 -22.34
C GLY A 232 -7.97 -35.70 -21.50
N VAL A 233 -8.63 -34.67 -20.95
CA VAL A 233 -9.85 -34.82 -20.13
C VAL A 233 -11.11 -34.44 -20.93
N SER A 234 -12.08 -35.36 -21.01
CA SER A 234 -13.28 -35.24 -21.86
C SER A 234 -14.51 -34.61 -21.17
N ALA A 235 -14.35 -34.02 -19.99
CA ALA A 235 -15.41 -33.37 -19.24
C ALA A 235 -14.94 -32.00 -18.73
N SER A 236 -15.89 -31.07 -18.61
CA SER A 236 -15.71 -29.66 -18.23
C SER A 236 -14.53 -29.44 -17.28
N CYS A 237 -13.39 -29.05 -17.83
CA CYS A 237 -12.17 -28.75 -17.08
C CYS A 237 -12.25 -27.33 -16.48
N GLN A 238 -13.38 -27.05 -15.82
CA GLN A 238 -13.53 -25.89 -14.97
C GLN A 238 -13.25 -26.39 -13.56
N GLY A 239 -12.19 -25.87 -12.94
CA GLY A 239 -12.02 -26.04 -11.50
C GLY A 239 -13.28 -25.53 -10.80
N GLU A 240 -13.78 -26.27 -9.83
CA GLU A 240 -14.87 -25.84 -8.96
C GLU A 240 -14.44 -24.49 -8.35
N VAL A 241 -15.14 -23.41 -8.73
CA VAL A 241 -14.93 -22.09 -8.12
C VAL A 241 -15.60 -22.11 -6.76
N ASP A 242 -14.98 -22.79 -5.80
CA ASP A 242 -15.35 -22.61 -4.41
C ASP A 242 -15.15 -21.14 -4.08
N VAL A 243 -16.26 -20.45 -3.89
CA VAL A 243 -16.34 -19.10 -3.38
C VAL A 243 -15.73 -19.11 -1.99
N ALA A 244 -14.42 -18.88 -1.93
CA ALA A 244 -13.71 -18.55 -0.70
C ALA A 244 -14.27 -17.22 -0.21
N VAL A 245 -15.31 -17.30 0.61
CA VAL A 245 -15.84 -16.22 1.45
C VAL A 245 -14.96 -16.09 2.68
#